data_AF-A0A7G8GW04-F1
#
_entry.id   AF-A0A7G8GW04-F1
#
_cell.length_a   1.000
_cell.length_b   1.000
_cell.length_c   1.000
_cell.angle_alpha   90.00
_cell.angle_beta   90.00
_cell.angle_gamma   90.00
#
_symmetry.space_group_name_H-M   'P 1'
#
loop_
_entity.id
_entity.type
_entity.pdbx_description
1 polymer ?
#
loop_
_entity_poly.entity_id
_entity_poly.type
_entity_poly.pdbx_seq_one_letter_code
_entity_poly.pdbx_strand_id
1 'polypeptide(L)'
;MKSVMQDTGFLKRLKHARNKREYLLYVPPSYSHGKESPVVLNFHGFGSAASDYMHYSDWRNLSDENGFLLIYPQGLDLEKGGSHWNPDPISSNNKSSSDDLGFVDKIIKKISKKYSLDTSRVYATGFSNGAGMAYGLARYRSDLMAGVAPVSGLSSYQQLSTHSEVYPVGLISFNGSEDWIRPVAGIEGYLASVAEVSSYWSKINDSGESESQIFKQRSGEDVEKSSYIRDNGSTTIDQYIIKRGGHEWFDLNIENKNLNQLAWDFLSRLSKRDGKLEITKGSYYDVFVPKTYRRKAIDKIINFKAYNDKLRIDISNFGIEKNATFVSGKNKAKVKNKLAEKNFNFLYDQKKGSLYFNENRSEKGFGNGGIVAILRGAPVLTTENIDFI
;
A
#
# COMPACT_ATOMS: atom_id res chain seq x y z
N MET A 1 14.68 -20.29 28.63
CA MET A 1 14.72 -21.02 27.35
C MET A 1 13.60 -22.06 27.35
N LYS A 2 12.85 -22.10 26.24
CA LYS A 2 11.54 -22.75 25.96
C LYS A 2 10.28 -21.97 26.37
N SER A 3 9.28 -22.08 25.47
CA SER A 3 7.94 -21.47 25.40
C SER A 3 7.92 -20.09 24.70
N VAL A 4 7.21 -19.86 23.58
CA VAL A 4 6.00 -20.50 23.03
C VAL A 4 6.04 -20.46 21.49
N MET A 5 6.31 -21.59 20.83
CA MET A 5 5.96 -21.87 19.43
C MET A 5 4.76 -22.84 19.40
N GLN A 6 3.66 -22.44 20.02
CA GLN A 6 2.35 -23.08 19.85
C GLN A 6 1.31 -21.97 19.84
N ASP A 7 1.02 -21.44 18.65
CA ASP A 7 -0.21 -20.70 18.41
C ASP A 7 -0.89 -21.31 17.19
N THR A 8 -1.70 -22.33 17.47
CA THR A 8 -2.51 -23.10 16.52
C THR A 8 -3.59 -22.26 15.81
N GLY A 9 -3.65 -20.94 16.10
CA GLY A 9 -4.56 -19.98 15.50
C GLY A 9 -4.20 -19.50 14.09
N PHE A 10 -2.90 -19.31 13.78
CA PHE A 10 -2.44 -18.66 12.54
C PHE A 10 -2.24 -19.63 11.37
N LEU A 11 -1.64 -20.80 11.62
CA LEU A 11 -1.33 -21.76 10.56
C LEU A 11 -2.59 -22.49 10.08
N LYS A 12 -2.88 -22.36 8.78
CA LYS A 12 -3.97 -23.03 8.09
C LYS A 12 -3.42 -24.00 7.06
N ARG A 13 -4.21 -25.05 6.83
CA ARG A 13 -3.87 -26.14 5.92
C ARG A 13 -5.02 -26.40 4.98
N LEU A 14 -4.70 -26.74 3.74
CA LEU A 14 -5.67 -27.25 2.78
C LEU A 14 -4.99 -28.26 1.84
N LYS A 15 -5.79 -29.08 1.17
CA LYS A 15 -5.32 -29.91 0.06
C LYS A 15 -5.50 -29.12 -1.24
N HIS A 16 -4.46 -29.06 -2.05
CA HIS A 16 -4.50 -28.52 -3.41
C HIS A 16 -3.70 -29.42 -4.34
N ALA A 17 -4.31 -29.84 -5.45
CA ALA A 17 -3.84 -30.96 -6.26
C ALA A 17 -3.51 -32.18 -5.36
N ARG A 18 -2.30 -32.75 -5.48
CA ARG A 18 -1.83 -33.89 -4.66
C ARG A 18 -1.10 -33.46 -3.38
N ASN A 19 -0.99 -32.16 -3.13
CA ASN A 19 -0.14 -31.61 -2.07
C ASN A 19 -0.96 -31.10 -0.88
N LYS A 20 -0.41 -31.26 0.32
CA LYS A 20 -0.84 -30.53 1.51
C LYS A 20 -0.17 -29.17 1.49
N ARG A 21 -0.95 -28.11 1.37
CA ARG A 21 -0.47 -26.72 1.32
C ARG A 21 -0.77 -26.01 2.63
N GLU A 22 0.10 -25.07 2.98
CA GLU A 22 0.03 -24.33 4.23
C GLU A 22 0.06 -22.81 3.97
N TYR A 23 -0.55 -22.05 4.86
CA TYR A 23 -0.51 -20.60 4.86
C TYR A 23 -0.75 -20.08 6.27
N LEU A 24 -0.15 -18.95 6.61
CA LEU A 24 -0.49 -18.21 7.81
C LEU A 24 -1.64 -17.25 7.48
N LEU A 25 -2.66 -17.21 8.32
CA LEU A 25 -3.78 -16.28 8.22
C LEU A 25 -3.82 -15.41 9.47
N TYR A 26 -3.59 -14.11 9.27
CA TYR A 26 -3.76 -13.08 10.27
C TYR A 26 -5.09 -12.37 10.04
N VAL A 27 -5.94 -12.36 11.08
CA VAL A 27 -7.24 -11.65 11.07
C VAL A 27 -7.12 -10.53 12.12
N PRO A 28 -7.26 -9.26 11.72
CA PRO A 28 -7.05 -8.15 12.64
C PRO A 28 -8.16 -8.11 13.71
N PRO A 29 -7.89 -7.61 14.92
CA PRO A 29 -8.90 -7.46 15.98
C PRO A 29 -10.09 -6.57 15.57
N SER A 30 -9.91 -5.70 14.57
CA SER A 30 -10.94 -4.83 14.01
C SER A 30 -11.91 -5.54 13.05
N TYR A 31 -11.65 -6.82 12.71
CA TYR A 31 -12.55 -7.62 11.87
C TYR A 31 -13.89 -7.86 12.58
N SER A 32 -14.98 -7.73 11.82
CA SER A 32 -16.34 -8.03 12.28
C SER A 32 -17.14 -8.71 11.17
N HIS A 33 -17.87 -9.78 11.52
CA HIS A 33 -18.79 -10.42 10.58
C HIS A 33 -19.83 -9.42 10.07
N GLY A 34 -20.09 -9.45 8.77
CA GLY A 34 -21.02 -8.52 8.11
C GLY A 34 -20.38 -7.23 7.58
N LYS A 35 -19.11 -6.95 7.92
CA LYS A 35 -18.32 -5.90 7.27
C LYS A 35 -17.30 -6.55 6.33
N GLU A 36 -17.39 -6.25 5.04
CA GLU A 36 -16.48 -6.80 4.05
C GLU A 36 -15.05 -6.24 4.23
N SER A 37 -14.09 -7.15 4.38
CA SER A 37 -12.67 -6.83 4.59
C SER A 37 -11.83 -7.16 3.35
N PRO A 38 -10.91 -6.28 2.93
CA PRO A 38 -9.93 -6.60 1.90
C PRO A 38 -9.05 -7.80 2.27
N VAL A 39 -8.36 -8.34 1.28
CA VAL A 39 -7.37 -9.40 1.47
C VAL A 39 -6.03 -8.99 0.88
N VAL A 40 -4.95 -9.20 1.64
CA VAL A 40 -3.58 -9.07 1.16
C VAL A 40 -2.88 -10.43 1.24
N LEU A 41 -2.36 -10.90 0.11
CA LEU A 41 -1.47 -12.06 0.02
C LEU A 41 -0.02 -11.56 -0.01
N ASN A 42 0.83 -12.00 0.92
CA ASN A 42 2.24 -11.61 1.00
C ASN A 42 3.17 -12.83 0.84
N PHE A 43 3.89 -12.90 -0.27
CA PHE A 43 4.65 -14.08 -0.70
C PHE A 43 6.15 -13.97 -0.38
N HIS A 44 6.68 -14.99 0.29
CA HIS A 44 8.10 -15.06 0.64
C HIS A 44 9.01 -15.28 -0.58
N GLY A 45 10.29 -14.93 -0.44
CA GLY A 45 11.34 -15.21 -1.43
C GLY A 45 11.74 -16.69 -1.48
N PHE A 46 12.53 -17.07 -2.48
CA PHE A 46 13.00 -18.45 -2.66
C PHE A 46 13.76 -18.96 -1.43
N GLY A 47 13.45 -20.18 -0.98
CA GLY A 47 14.10 -20.85 0.16
C GLY A 47 13.62 -20.40 1.54
N SER A 48 12.64 -19.50 1.63
CA SER A 48 12.15 -18.96 2.90
C SER A 48 10.94 -19.72 3.45
N ALA A 49 10.72 -19.65 4.77
CA ALA A 49 9.48 -20.09 5.40
C ALA A 49 8.55 -18.89 5.62
N ALA A 50 7.24 -19.09 5.44
CA ALA A 50 6.22 -18.06 5.64
C ALA A 50 6.25 -17.47 7.06
N SER A 51 6.64 -18.27 8.08
CA SER A 51 6.82 -17.80 9.46
C SER A 51 7.96 -16.79 9.60
N ASP A 52 9.10 -17.07 8.98
CA ASP A 52 10.28 -16.21 9.07
C ASP A 52 10.08 -14.96 8.22
N TYR A 53 9.51 -15.14 7.03
CA TYR A 53 9.21 -14.05 6.13
C TYR A 53 8.15 -13.08 6.66
N MET A 54 7.17 -13.56 7.43
CA MET A 54 6.21 -12.68 8.12
C MET A 54 6.92 -11.67 9.03
N HIS A 55 8.05 -12.02 9.64
CA HIS A 55 8.85 -11.09 10.44
C HIS A 55 9.72 -10.17 9.59
N TYR A 56 10.16 -10.63 8.42
CA TYR A 56 10.93 -9.83 7.46
C TYR A 56 10.08 -8.75 6.77
N SER A 57 8.84 -9.10 6.40
CA SER A 57 7.85 -8.21 5.78
C SER A 57 6.56 -8.21 6.60
N ASP A 58 6.59 -7.57 7.77
CA ASP A 58 5.45 -7.57 8.71
C ASP A 58 4.41 -6.50 8.36
N TRP A 59 3.23 -6.95 7.95
CA TRP A 59 2.08 -6.09 7.62
C TRP A 59 0.97 -6.18 8.68
N ARG A 60 1.20 -6.83 9.83
CA ARG A 60 0.16 -7.04 10.84
C ARG A 60 -0.35 -5.73 11.45
N ASN A 61 0.53 -4.77 11.72
CA ASN A 61 0.11 -3.45 12.20
C ASN A 61 -0.75 -2.72 11.16
N LEU A 62 -0.40 -2.80 9.87
CA LEU A 62 -1.23 -2.23 8.80
C LEU A 62 -2.58 -2.94 8.73
N SER A 63 -2.60 -4.27 8.89
CA SER A 63 -3.82 -5.07 8.93
C SER A 63 -4.74 -4.65 10.09
N ASP A 64 -4.18 -4.39 11.28
CA ASP A 64 -4.91 -3.91 12.44
C ASP A 64 -5.53 -2.53 12.22
N GLU A 65 -4.72 -1.60 11.71
CA GLU A 65 -5.12 -0.22 11.45
C GLU A 65 -6.17 -0.11 10.34
N ASN A 66 -6.11 -0.97 9.33
CA ASN A 66 -6.89 -0.82 8.10
C ASN A 66 -7.95 -1.93 7.89
N GLY A 67 -7.99 -2.95 8.74
CA GLY A 67 -9.05 -3.95 8.78
C GLY A 67 -9.07 -4.91 7.59
N PHE A 68 -7.91 -5.22 7.00
CA PHE A 68 -7.78 -6.24 5.95
C PHE A 68 -7.28 -7.57 6.52
N LEU A 69 -7.69 -8.70 5.94
CA LEU A 69 -7.12 -10.00 6.26
C LEU A 69 -5.77 -10.15 5.56
N LEU A 70 -4.77 -10.62 6.29
CA LEU A 70 -3.41 -10.76 5.81
C LEU A 70 -3.03 -12.24 5.76
N ILE A 71 -2.50 -12.67 4.63
CA ILE A 71 -2.19 -14.06 4.36
C ILE A 71 -0.73 -14.16 3.94
N TYR A 72 0.03 -15.05 4.57
CA TYR A 72 1.37 -15.44 4.15
C TYR A 72 1.35 -16.90 3.68
N PRO A 73 1.18 -17.15 2.37
CA PRO A 73 1.20 -18.51 1.81
C PRO A 73 2.59 -19.16 1.93
N GLN A 74 2.65 -20.48 2.05
CA GLN A 74 3.89 -21.26 2.02
C GLN A 74 4.09 -21.92 0.64
N GLY A 75 5.22 -21.61 0.01
CA GLY A 75 5.68 -22.25 -1.23
C GLY A 75 6.06 -23.71 -0.98
N LEU A 76 5.90 -24.56 -1.99
CA LEU A 76 6.37 -25.94 -1.94
C LEU A 76 7.88 -25.98 -2.16
N ASP A 77 8.54 -27.01 -1.64
CA ASP A 77 9.96 -27.24 -1.91
C ASP A 77 10.19 -27.82 -3.31
N LEU A 78 11.29 -27.42 -3.94
CA LEU A 78 11.87 -28.17 -5.04
C LEU A 78 12.52 -29.45 -4.53
N GLU A 79 12.59 -30.48 -5.39
CA GLU A 79 13.36 -31.69 -5.09
C GLU A 79 14.83 -31.39 -4.76
N LYS A 80 15.40 -30.37 -5.40
CA LYS A 80 16.73 -29.83 -5.11
C LYS A 80 16.63 -28.30 -4.98
N GLY A 81 16.76 -27.79 -3.76
CA GLY A 81 16.67 -26.36 -3.46
C GLY A 81 15.88 -26.11 -2.18
N GLY A 82 15.13 -25.01 -2.14
CA GLY A 82 14.19 -24.72 -1.08
C GLY A 82 12.83 -24.34 -1.63
N SER A 83 11.95 -23.89 -0.73
CA SER A 83 10.60 -23.46 -1.03
C SER A 83 10.55 -22.40 -2.14
N HIS A 84 9.57 -22.50 -3.02
CA HIS A 84 9.44 -21.58 -4.15
C HIS A 84 7.99 -21.41 -4.59
N TRP A 85 7.83 -20.47 -5.52
CA TRP A 85 6.61 -20.18 -6.26
C TRP A 85 6.82 -20.46 -7.74
N ASN A 86 5.81 -21.09 -8.36
CA ASN A 86 5.64 -21.13 -9.80
C ASN A 86 4.63 -20.04 -10.23
N PRO A 87 5.09 -18.88 -10.74
CA PRO A 87 4.23 -17.74 -11.02
C PRO A 87 3.42 -17.88 -12.33
N ASP A 88 3.65 -18.94 -13.10
CA ASP A 88 3.06 -19.17 -14.41
C ASP A 88 2.17 -20.44 -14.42
N PRO A 89 1.22 -20.56 -15.35
CA PRO A 89 0.53 -21.82 -15.61
C PRO A 89 1.51 -22.96 -15.86
N ILE A 90 1.18 -24.15 -15.34
CA ILE A 90 2.05 -25.33 -15.43
C ILE A 90 2.40 -25.63 -16.89
N SER A 91 3.70 -25.67 -17.17
CA SER A 91 4.29 -26.02 -18.47
C SER A 91 5.64 -26.70 -18.28
N SER A 92 6.15 -27.32 -19.35
CA SER A 92 7.47 -27.97 -19.35
C SER A 92 8.63 -27.02 -19.10
N ASN A 93 8.43 -25.71 -19.28
CA ASN A 93 9.45 -24.68 -19.11
C ASN A 93 9.50 -24.11 -17.69
N ASN A 94 8.57 -24.51 -16.81
CA ASN A 94 8.57 -24.05 -15.43
C ASN A 94 9.64 -24.76 -14.59
N LYS A 95 10.08 -24.06 -13.54
CA LYS A 95 10.99 -24.62 -12.53
C LYS A 95 10.40 -25.81 -11.76
N SER A 96 9.08 -25.96 -11.77
CA SER A 96 8.34 -27.03 -11.09
C SER A 96 6.94 -27.22 -11.67
N SER A 97 6.27 -28.30 -11.29
CA SER A 97 4.85 -28.56 -11.55
C SER A 97 3.91 -28.05 -10.45
N SER A 98 4.35 -27.12 -9.60
CA SER A 98 3.49 -26.52 -8.56
C SER A 98 2.40 -25.65 -9.21
N ASP A 99 1.14 -25.91 -8.86
CA ASP A 99 0.01 -25.04 -9.23
C ASP A 99 -0.22 -24.00 -8.12
N ASP A 100 0.57 -22.92 -8.15
CA ASP A 100 0.47 -21.86 -7.15
C ASP A 100 -0.65 -20.85 -7.43
N LEU A 101 -1.02 -20.64 -8.70
CA LEU A 101 -2.19 -19.83 -9.07
C LEU A 101 -3.48 -20.46 -8.54
N GLY A 102 -3.68 -21.77 -8.76
CA GLY A 102 -4.82 -22.51 -8.23
C GLY A 102 -4.76 -22.68 -6.70
N PHE A 103 -3.57 -22.65 -6.10
CA PHE A 103 -3.45 -22.65 -4.65
C PHE A 103 -4.02 -21.36 -4.04
N VAL A 104 -3.69 -20.21 -4.63
CA VAL A 104 -4.25 -18.91 -4.21
C VAL A 104 -5.77 -18.91 -4.34
N ASP A 105 -6.33 -19.42 -5.45
CA ASP A 105 -7.77 -19.64 -5.60
C ASP A 105 -8.37 -20.42 -4.45
N LYS A 106 -7.71 -21.52 -4.10
CA LYS A 106 -8.19 -22.42 -3.06
C LYS A 106 -8.16 -21.75 -1.69
N ILE A 107 -7.16 -20.91 -1.41
CA ILE A 107 -7.11 -20.10 -0.19
C ILE A 107 -8.29 -19.15 -0.15
N ILE A 108 -8.44 -18.28 -1.16
CA ILE A 108 -9.50 -17.25 -1.20
C ILE A 108 -10.88 -17.89 -1.07
N LYS A 109 -11.16 -18.95 -1.84
CA LYS A 109 -12.41 -19.72 -1.74
C LYS A 109 -12.63 -20.36 -0.37
N LYS A 110 -11.57 -20.78 0.32
CA LYS A 110 -11.67 -21.38 1.64
C LYS A 110 -11.98 -20.34 2.70
N ILE A 111 -11.31 -19.19 2.66
CA ILE A 111 -11.49 -18.14 3.66
C ILE A 111 -12.80 -17.36 3.45
N SER A 112 -13.28 -17.21 2.21
CA SER A 112 -14.57 -16.55 1.94
C SER A 112 -15.78 -17.28 2.52
N LYS A 113 -15.66 -18.59 2.77
CA LYS A 113 -16.70 -19.37 3.46
C LYS A 113 -16.80 -19.07 4.96
N LYS A 114 -15.77 -18.46 5.54
CA LYS A 114 -15.67 -18.22 6.99
C LYS A 114 -15.69 -16.73 7.35
N TYR A 115 -15.15 -15.89 6.46
CA TYR A 115 -14.97 -14.46 6.69
C TYR A 115 -15.71 -13.65 5.62
N SER A 116 -16.24 -12.50 6.00
CA SER A 116 -16.84 -11.53 5.07
C SER A 116 -15.71 -10.82 4.32
N LEU A 117 -15.41 -11.28 3.10
CA LEU A 117 -14.35 -10.70 2.27
C LEU A 117 -14.93 -9.70 1.30
N ASP A 118 -14.22 -8.60 1.11
CA ASP A 118 -14.42 -7.73 -0.04
C ASP A 118 -13.68 -8.33 -1.24
N THR A 119 -14.39 -9.08 -2.08
CA THR A 119 -13.80 -9.74 -3.25
C THR A 119 -13.40 -8.75 -4.34
N SER A 120 -13.84 -7.49 -4.25
CA SER A 120 -13.34 -6.42 -5.13
C SER A 120 -11.97 -5.89 -4.69
N ARG A 121 -11.52 -6.18 -3.47
CA ARG A 121 -10.26 -5.67 -2.89
C ARG A 121 -9.34 -6.79 -2.45
N VAL A 122 -8.87 -7.56 -3.45
CA VAL A 122 -7.84 -8.59 -3.27
C VAL A 122 -6.52 -8.09 -3.86
N TYR A 123 -5.47 -8.11 -3.04
CA TYR A 123 -4.15 -7.61 -3.39
C TYR A 123 -3.06 -8.66 -3.17
N ALA A 124 -1.95 -8.52 -3.88
CA ALA A 124 -0.76 -9.36 -3.69
C ALA A 124 0.52 -8.52 -3.56
N THR A 125 1.42 -8.93 -2.68
CA THR A 125 2.76 -8.37 -2.53
C THR A 125 3.74 -9.51 -2.27
N GLY A 126 5.04 -9.27 -2.38
CA GLY A 126 6.03 -10.30 -2.10
C GLY A 126 7.43 -9.85 -2.44
N PHE A 127 8.40 -10.67 -2.05
CA PHE A 127 9.83 -10.41 -2.22
C PHE A 127 10.44 -11.38 -3.23
N SER A 128 11.30 -10.91 -4.14
CA SER A 128 12.10 -11.76 -5.03
C SER A 128 11.26 -12.76 -5.85
N ASN A 129 11.38 -14.07 -5.64
CA ASN A 129 10.51 -15.07 -6.27
C ASN A 129 9.02 -14.88 -5.89
N GLY A 130 8.72 -14.40 -4.69
CA GLY A 130 7.37 -14.03 -4.26
C GLY A 130 6.85 -12.75 -4.93
N ALA A 131 7.72 -11.80 -5.27
CA ALA A 131 7.36 -10.67 -6.15
C ALA A 131 6.99 -11.17 -7.56
N GLY A 132 7.74 -12.16 -8.08
CA GLY A 132 7.36 -12.86 -9.31
C GLY A 132 5.99 -13.53 -9.22
N MET A 133 5.64 -14.12 -8.07
CA MET A 133 4.29 -14.66 -7.83
C MET A 133 3.21 -13.57 -7.86
N ALA A 134 3.48 -12.40 -7.28
CA ALA A 134 2.55 -11.26 -7.35
C ALA A 134 2.34 -10.79 -8.81
N TYR A 135 3.39 -10.69 -9.62
CA TYR A 135 3.27 -10.41 -11.06
C TYR A 135 2.48 -11.49 -11.81
N GLY A 136 2.74 -12.77 -11.51
CA GLY A 136 1.98 -13.89 -12.06
C GLY A 136 0.48 -13.80 -11.75
N LEU A 137 0.12 -13.44 -10.51
CA LEU A 137 -1.28 -13.21 -10.13
C LEU A 137 -1.88 -12.00 -10.87
N ALA A 138 -1.14 -10.91 -11.01
CA ALA A 138 -1.60 -9.79 -11.82
C ALA A 138 -1.89 -10.24 -13.26
N ARG A 139 -1.03 -11.07 -13.86
CA ARG A 139 -1.18 -11.50 -15.25
C ARG A 139 -2.29 -12.53 -15.47
N TYR A 140 -2.28 -13.60 -14.69
CA TYR A 140 -3.13 -14.78 -14.93
C TYR A 140 -4.39 -14.79 -14.09
N ARG A 141 -4.44 -13.98 -13.04
CA ARG A 141 -5.58 -13.82 -12.12
C ARG A 141 -6.00 -12.35 -12.05
N SER A 142 -5.89 -11.66 -13.18
CA SER A 142 -6.30 -10.26 -13.34
C SER A 142 -7.78 -10.04 -13.06
N ASP A 143 -8.62 -11.07 -13.18
CA ASP A 143 -10.04 -11.05 -12.80
C ASP A 143 -10.24 -10.87 -11.29
N LEU A 144 -9.32 -11.43 -10.49
CA LEU A 144 -9.37 -11.41 -9.02
C LEU A 144 -8.58 -10.24 -8.43
N MET A 145 -7.41 -9.91 -8.99
CA MET A 145 -6.49 -8.93 -8.40
C MET A 145 -6.91 -7.50 -8.71
N ALA A 146 -7.14 -6.68 -7.68
CA ALA A 146 -7.31 -5.24 -7.84
C ALA A 146 -5.95 -4.53 -7.98
N GLY A 147 -4.92 -5.02 -7.30
CA GLY A 147 -3.58 -4.44 -7.40
C GLY A 147 -2.49 -5.32 -6.81
N VAL A 148 -1.24 -5.05 -7.21
CA VAL A 148 -0.07 -5.77 -6.70
C VAL A 148 1.08 -4.83 -6.31
N ALA A 149 1.87 -5.24 -5.33
CA ALA A 149 3.01 -4.48 -4.79
C ALA A 149 4.32 -5.30 -4.71
N PRO A 150 4.94 -5.66 -5.85
CA PRO A 150 6.16 -6.47 -5.88
C PRO A 150 7.41 -5.72 -5.41
N VAL A 151 8.27 -6.39 -4.63
CA VAL A 151 9.52 -5.83 -4.09
C VAL A 151 10.72 -6.69 -4.52
N SER A 152 11.74 -6.05 -5.10
CA SER A 152 12.98 -6.67 -5.60
C SER A 152 12.70 -7.93 -6.42
N GLY A 153 11.74 -7.85 -7.33
CA GLY A 153 11.41 -8.91 -8.27
C GLY A 153 10.99 -8.36 -9.63
N LEU A 154 10.86 -9.26 -10.59
CA LEU A 154 10.55 -8.95 -11.98
C LEU A 154 9.49 -9.90 -12.53
N SER A 155 8.75 -9.42 -13.52
CA SER A 155 7.87 -10.24 -14.36
C SER A 155 8.71 -11.06 -15.34
N SER A 156 8.24 -12.26 -15.70
CA SER A 156 8.85 -12.98 -16.82
C SER A 156 8.48 -12.32 -18.15
N TYR A 157 9.32 -12.47 -19.18
CA TYR A 157 8.96 -12.00 -20.53
C TYR A 157 7.70 -12.71 -21.06
N GLN A 158 7.52 -13.99 -20.71
CA GLN A 158 6.34 -14.77 -21.09
C GLN A 158 5.04 -14.13 -20.57
N GLN A 159 5.05 -13.59 -19.36
CA GLN A 159 3.89 -12.91 -18.78
C GLN A 159 3.48 -11.68 -19.62
N LEU A 160 4.43 -10.93 -20.18
CA LEU A 160 4.12 -9.75 -20.99
C LEU A 160 3.75 -10.10 -22.45
N SER A 161 4.23 -11.22 -22.98
CA SER A 161 4.05 -11.61 -24.40
C SER A 161 2.89 -12.56 -24.66
N THR A 162 2.32 -13.18 -23.62
CA THR A 162 1.16 -14.07 -23.77
C THR A 162 -0.04 -13.27 -24.27
N HIS A 163 -0.76 -13.80 -25.27
CA HIS A 163 -1.97 -13.20 -25.84
C HIS A 163 -3.20 -13.90 -25.24
N SER A 164 -3.64 -13.43 -24.09
CA SER A 164 -4.87 -13.88 -23.43
C SER A 164 -5.54 -12.68 -22.78
N GLU A 165 -6.83 -12.80 -22.44
CA GLU A 165 -7.58 -11.73 -21.78
C GLU A 165 -6.88 -11.30 -20.48
N VAL A 166 -6.68 -9.99 -20.33
CA VAL A 166 -6.12 -9.36 -19.14
C VAL A 166 -7.00 -8.19 -18.75
N TYR A 167 -7.42 -8.17 -17.49
CA TYR A 167 -8.12 -7.05 -16.91
C TYR A 167 -7.14 -6.05 -16.29
N PRO A 168 -7.45 -4.74 -16.28
CA PRO A 168 -6.61 -3.70 -15.65
C PRO A 168 -6.28 -3.99 -14.19
N VAL A 169 -5.01 -4.01 -13.78
CA VAL A 169 -4.55 -4.22 -12.39
C VAL A 169 -3.64 -3.06 -12.00
N GLY A 170 -3.84 -2.48 -10.81
CA GLY A 170 -2.93 -1.43 -10.34
C GLY A 170 -1.60 -2.00 -9.86
N LEU A 171 -0.49 -1.30 -10.09
CA LEU A 171 0.85 -1.80 -9.80
C LEU A 171 1.68 -0.79 -8.99
N ILE A 172 2.27 -1.20 -7.87
CA ILE A 172 3.29 -0.41 -7.18
C ILE A 172 4.58 -1.21 -6.98
N SER A 173 5.64 -0.91 -7.71
CA SER A 173 6.89 -1.69 -7.66
C SER A 173 8.01 -0.99 -6.92
N PHE A 174 8.89 -1.78 -6.29
CA PHE A 174 10.08 -1.29 -5.60
C PHE A 174 11.30 -2.12 -6.02
N ASN A 175 12.31 -1.49 -6.63
CA ASN A 175 13.49 -2.19 -7.13
C ASN A 175 14.77 -1.39 -6.83
N GLY A 176 15.84 -2.09 -6.47
CA GLY A 176 17.15 -1.50 -6.21
C GLY A 176 17.97 -1.40 -7.48
N SER A 177 18.66 -0.27 -7.71
CA SER A 177 19.47 -0.08 -8.91
C SER A 177 20.72 -0.98 -8.97
N GLU A 178 21.15 -1.51 -7.84
CA GLU A 178 22.30 -2.43 -7.70
C GLU A 178 21.86 -3.87 -7.36
N ASP A 179 20.57 -4.19 -7.57
CA ASP A 179 20.05 -5.55 -7.44
C ASP A 179 20.57 -6.44 -8.60
N TRP A 180 21.69 -7.10 -8.38
CA TRP A 180 22.29 -8.04 -9.34
C TRP A 180 21.56 -9.39 -9.44
N ILE A 181 20.60 -9.68 -8.56
CA ILE A 181 19.77 -10.90 -8.59
C ILE A 181 18.53 -10.68 -9.46
N ARG A 182 17.94 -9.48 -9.37
CA ARG A 182 16.79 -9.02 -10.16
C ARG A 182 17.08 -7.64 -10.76
N PRO A 183 17.96 -7.55 -11.77
CA PRO A 183 18.41 -6.28 -12.33
C PRO A 183 17.26 -5.43 -12.85
N VAL A 184 17.27 -4.13 -12.59
CA VAL A 184 16.23 -3.20 -13.09
C VAL A 184 16.09 -3.27 -14.61
N ALA A 185 17.19 -3.53 -15.31
CA ALA A 185 17.26 -3.70 -16.77
C ALA A 185 16.67 -5.03 -17.27
N GLY A 186 16.23 -5.92 -16.38
CA GLY A 186 15.77 -7.26 -16.76
C GLY A 186 16.92 -8.21 -17.08
N ILE A 187 16.56 -9.38 -17.59
CA ILE A 187 17.46 -10.38 -18.15
C ILE A 187 16.86 -10.76 -19.50
N GLU A 188 17.52 -10.37 -20.58
CA GLU A 188 17.04 -10.57 -21.95
C GLU A 188 16.53 -12.00 -22.19
N GLY A 189 15.33 -12.12 -22.75
CA GLY A 189 14.68 -13.40 -23.03
C GLY A 189 14.14 -14.17 -21.82
N TYR A 190 14.41 -13.72 -20.58
CA TYR A 190 13.94 -14.38 -19.36
C TYR A 190 13.06 -13.48 -18.46
N LEU A 191 13.59 -12.34 -17.99
CA LEU A 191 12.89 -11.40 -17.11
C LEU A 191 12.78 -10.03 -17.78
N ALA A 192 11.57 -9.49 -17.85
CA ALA A 192 11.36 -8.15 -18.35
C ALA A 192 11.96 -7.11 -17.40
N SER A 193 12.47 -6.02 -17.95
CA SER A 193 12.90 -4.85 -17.18
C SER A 193 11.73 -4.22 -16.43
N VAL A 194 12.04 -3.48 -15.37
CA VAL A 194 11.01 -2.78 -14.58
C VAL A 194 10.22 -1.79 -15.46
N ALA A 195 10.93 -1.09 -16.36
CA ALA A 195 10.31 -0.15 -17.30
C ALA A 195 9.39 -0.85 -18.32
N GLU A 196 9.76 -2.00 -18.86
CA GLU A 196 8.89 -2.78 -19.76
C GLU A 196 7.62 -3.24 -19.06
N VAL A 197 7.72 -3.65 -17.79
CA VAL A 197 6.56 -4.07 -16.99
C VAL A 197 5.61 -2.89 -16.77
N SER A 198 6.13 -1.73 -16.37
CA SER A 198 5.33 -0.51 -16.20
C SER A 198 4.68 -0.06 -17.50
N SER A 199 5.42 -0.09 -18.63
CA SER A 199 4.89 0.24 -19.96
C SER A 199 3.81 -0.74 -20.44
N TYR A 200 3.94 -2.02 -20.14
CA TYR A 200 2.93 -3.02 -20.46
C TYR A 200 1.63 -2.75 -19.70
N TRP A 201 1.73 -2.60 -18.37
CA TRP A 201 0.55 -2.36 -17.55
C TRP A 201 -0.07 -0.98 -17.79
N SER A 202 0.70 0.03 -18.17
CA SER A 202 0.17 1.37 -18.43
C SER A 202 -0.77 1.38 -19.63
N LYS A 203 -0.45 0.61 -20.67
CA LYS A 203 -1.32 0.37 -21.84
C LYS A 203 -2.62 -0.32 -21.46
N ILE A 204 -2.56 -1.38 -20.64
CA ILE A 204 -3.76 -2.10 -20.17
C ILE A 204 -4.62 -1.19 -19.29
N ASN A 205 -3.99 -0.35 -18.47
CA ASN A 205 -4.66 0.53 -17.52
C ASN A 205 -5.16 1.83 -18.15
N ASP A 206 -4.90 2.06 -19.43
CA ASP A 206 -5.21 3.30 -20.17
C ASP A 206 -4.63 4.54 -19.48
N SER A 207 -3.32 4.52 -19.27
CA SER A 207 -2.60 5.53 -18.49
C SER A 207 -1.28 5.93 -19.14
N GLY A 208 -0.95 7.22 -19.06
CA GLY A 208 0.30 7.79 -19.53
C GLY A 208 1.30 8.00 -18.40
N GLU A 209 2.58 8.02 -18.72
CA GLU A 209 3.65 8.31 -17.77
C GLU A 209 3.63 9.79 -17.36
N SER A 210 3.77 10.06 -16.06
CA SER A 210 3.96 11.41 -15.51
C SER A 210 5.45 11.72 -15.33
N GLU A 211 5.77 12.98 -15.07
CA GLU A 211 7.13 13.36 -14.65
C GLU A 211 7.58 12.58 -13.41
N SER A 212 8.83 12.13 -13.43
CA SER A 212 9.47 11.45 -12.29
C SER A 212 9.72 12.41 -11.14
N GLN A 213 9.56 11.92 -9.93
CA GLN A 213 9.89 12.63 -8.69
C GLN A 213 11.11 11.99 -8.04
N ILE A 214 11.94 12.79 -7.38
CA ILE A 214 13.12 12.32 -6.65
C ILE A 214 12.93 12.61 -5.16
N PHE A 215 13.00 11.57 -4.34
CA PHE A 215 12.96 11.65 -2.89
C PHE A 215 14.33 11.34 -2.30
N LYS A 216 14.74 12.08 -1.27
CA LYS A 216 16.01 11.82 -0.56
C LYS A 216 15.78 11.03 0.71
N GLN A 217 16.39 9.85 0.82
CA GLN A 217 16.41 9.08 2.06
C GLN A 217 17.36 9.71 3.07
N ARG A 218 17.10 9.46 4.36
CA ARG A 218 17.98 9.92 5.44
C ARG A 218 19.37 9.28 5.39
N SER A 219 19.44 8.05 4.89
CA SER A 219 20.67 7.29 4.63
C SER A 219 21.47 7.82 3.45
N GLY A 220 20.89 8.75 2.66
CA GLY A 220 21.57 9.48 1.59
C GLY A 220 21.33 8.90 0.18
N GLU A 221 20.59 7.80 0.06
CA GLU A 221 20.12 7.29 -1.22
C GLU A 221 19.01 8.19 -1.79
N ASP A 222 19.06 8.40 -3.09
CA ASP A 222 17.92 8.95 -3.82
C ASP A 222 16.95 7.81 -4.20
N VAL A 223 15.66 8.10 -4.14
CA VAL A 223 14.60 7.23 -4.66
C VAL A 223 13.88 7.97 -5.76
N GLU A 224 13.93 7.38 -6.95
CA GLU A 224 13.21 7.87 -8.12
C GLU A 224 11.83 7.22 -8.18
N LYS A 225 10.78 8.03 -8.26
CA LYS A 225 9.40 7.59 -8.43
C LYS A 225 8.87 8.04 -9.78
N SER A 226 8.44 7.11 -10.62
CA SER A 226 7.67 7.38 -11.83
C SER A 226 6.23 6.93 -11.62
N SER A 227 5.24 7.70 -12.07
CA SER A 227 3.83 7.36 -11.92
C SER A 227 3.15 7.27 -13.28
N TYR A 228 2.13 6.44 -13.41
CA TYR A 228 1.31 6.35 -14.62
C TYR A 228 -0.14 6.68 -14.26
N ILE A 229 -0.71 7.64 -14.99
CA ILE A 229 -1.93 8.34 -14.61
C ILE A 229 -2.90 8.30 -15.80
N ARG A 230 -4.18 7.98 -15.53
CA ARG A 230 -5.27 8.08 -16.51
C ARG A 230 -5.59 9.55 -16.80
N ASP A 231 -6.29 9.84 -17.90
CA ASP A 231 -6.78 11.20 -18.23
C ASP A 231 -7.60 11.83 -17.10
N ASN A 232 -8.30 11.01 -16.32
CA ASN A 232 -9.07 11.49 -15.18
C ASN A 232 -8.19 11.81 -13.95
N GLY A 233 -6.86 11.70 -14.00
CA GLY A 233 -5.95 11.98 -12.89
C GLY A 233 -5.77 10.84 -11.88
N SER A 234 -6.31 9.65 -12.14
CA SER A 234 -6.14 8.49 -11.25
C SER A 234 -4.83 7.77 -11.55
N THR A 235 -3.94 7.65 -10.56
CA THR A 235 -2.70 6.87 -10.66
C THR A 235 -2.97 5.37 -10.65
N THR A 236 -2.57 4.69 -11.71
CA THR A 236 -2.72 3.24 -11.92
C THR A 236 -1.43 2.48 -11.67
N ILE A 237 -0.27 3.15 -11.75
CA ILE A 237 1.05 2.55 -11.52
C ILE A 237 1.94 3.55 -10.76
N ASP A 238 2.66 3.07 -9.76
CA ASP A 238 3.77 3.77 -9.10
C ASP A 238 5.03 2.90 -9.17
N GLN A 239 6.10 3.37 -9.80
CA GLN A 239 7.37 2.65 -9.91
C GLN A 239 8.43 3.35 -9.06
N TYR A 240 9.02 2.66 -8.10
CA TYR A 240 10.12 3.16 -7.27
C TYR A 240 11.44 2.47 -7.61
N ILE A 241 12.45 3.25 -8.00
CA ILE A 241 13.83 2.82 -8.17
C ILE A 241 14.70 3.42 -7.07
N ILE A 242 15.21 2.56 -6.18
CA ILE A 242 16.06 2.93 -5.05
C ILE A 242 17.51 2.95 -5.54
N LYS A 243 18.12 4.14 -5.66
CA LYS A 243 19.51 4.25 -6.10
C LYS A 243 20.44 3.65 -5.04
N ARG A 244 21.43 2.86 -5.48
CA ARG A 244 22.32 2.02 -4.66
C ARG A 244 21.61 0.94 -3.84
N GLY A 245 20.31 0.75 -4.01
CA GLY A 245 19.57 -0.33 -3.35
C GLY A 245 19.94 -1.69 -3.94
N GLY A 246 20.07 -2.72 -3.10
CA GLY A 246 20.39 -4.08 -3.51
C GLY A 246 19.16 -4.99 -3.65
N HIS A 247 19.35 -6.28 -3.41
CA HIS A 247 18.29 -7.30 -3.40
C HIS A 247 17.68 -7.47 -2.01
N GLU A 248 16.74 -6.60 -1.64
CA GLU A 248 16.26 -6.51 -0.26
C GLU A 248 14.82 -6.00 -0.16
N TRP A 249 14.24 -6.13 1.04
CA TRP A 249 13.05 -5.38 1.42
C TRP A 249 13.47 -4.03 2.02
N PHE A 250 13.36 -2.97 1.22
CA PHE A 250 13.97 -1.67 1.52
C PHE A 250 13.41 -1.00 2.78
N ASP A 251 14.31 -0.47 3.62
CA ASP A 251 13.97 0.46 4.70
C ASP A 251 13.78 1.88 4.15
N LEU A 252 12.62 2.12 3.55
CA LEU A 252 12.27 3.43 2.98
C LEU A 252 11.68 4.37 4.04
N ASN A 253 11.93 5.66 3.87
CA ASN A 253 11.20 6.72 4.52
C ASN A 253 10.93 7.86 3.53
N ILE A 254 9.82 7.75 2.80
CA ILE A 254 9.35 8.78 1.88
C ILE A 254 8.19 9.47 2.55
N GLU A 255 8.35 10.76 2.85
CA GLU A 255 7.30 11.58 3.46
C GLU A 255 6.74 11.00 4.79
N ASN A 256 7.61 10.36 5.59
CA ASN A 256 7.27 9.65 6.83
C ASN A 256 6.51 8.33 6.65
N LYS A 257 6.53 7.76 5.44
CA LYS A 257 5.96 6.45 5.13
C LYS A 257 7.07 5.46 4.80
N ASN A 258 6.96 4.26 5.37
CA ASN A 258 7.81 3.15 4.98
C ASN A 258 7.27 2.43 3.75
N LEU A 259 8.05 1.49 3.20
CA LEU A 259 7.67 0.72 2.01
C LEU A 259 6.28 0.08 2.17
N ASN A 260 6.03 -0.59 3.29
CA ASN A 260 4.76 -1.29 3.54
C ASN A 260 3.58 -0.30 3.53
N GLN A 261 3.75 0.88 4.13
CA GLN A 261 2.74 1.93 4.13
C GLN A 261 2.51 2.51 2.72
N LEU A 262 3.58 2.77 1.95
CA LEU A 262 3.47 3.24 0.56
C LEU A 262 2.69 2.22 -0.29
N ALA A 263 3.05 0.94 -0.18
CA ALA A 263 2.38 -0.15 -0.87
C ALA A 263 0.89 -0.24 -0.48
N TRP A 264 0.58 -0.18 0.82
CA TRP A 264 -0.81 -0.20 1.29
C TRP A 264 -1.61 1.04 0.86
N ASP A 265 -1.04 2.23 0.97
CA ASP A 265 -1.68 3.49 0.56
C ASP A 265 -2.07 3.47 -0.92
N PHE A 266 -1.22 2.88 -1.75
CA PHE A 266 -1.52 2.67 -3.16
C PHE A 266 -2.63 1.62 -3.35
N LEU A 267 -2.45 0.42 -2.80
CA LEU A 267 -3.36 -0.71 -3.01
C LEU A 267 -4.77 -0.44 -2.49
N SER A 268 -4.90 0.17 -1.32
CA SER A 268 -6.17 0.38 -0.62
C SER A 268 -7.15 1.33 -1.31
N ARG A 269 -6.72 2.04 -2.36
CA ARG A 269 -7.57 2.85 -3.25
C ARG A 269 -8.15 2.06 -4.40
N LEU A 270 -7.59 0.89 -4.71
CA LEU A 270 -7.95 0.07 -5.86
C LEU A 270 -9.05 -0.91 -5.50
N SER A 271 -9.99 -1.11 -6.41
CA SER A 271 -10.97 -2.20 -6.35
C SER A 271 -11.29 -2.70 -7.75
N LYS A 272 -11.81 -3.92 -7.84
CA LYS A 272 -12.17 -4.58 -9.09
C LYS A 272 -13.64 -4.94 -9.14
N ARG A 273 -14.35 -4.43 -10.15
CA ARG A 273 -15.77 -4.73 -10.39
C ARG A 273 -15.96 -5.03 -11.88
N ASP A 274 -16.54 -6.18 -12.18
CA ASP A 274 -16.84 -6.63 -13.55
C ASP A 274 -15.64 -6.50 -14.51
N GLY A 275 -14.46 -6.91 -14.05
CA GLY A 275 -13.21 -6.84 -14.83
C GLY A 275 -12.61 -5.43 -14.96
N LYS A 276 -13.23 -4.38 -14.40
CA LYS A 276 -12.72 -3.01 -14.43
C LYS A 276 -11.97 -2.67 -13.16
N LEU A 277 -10.88 -1.91 -13.30
CA LEU A 277 -10.16 -1.31 -12.18
C LEU A 277 -10.80 0.02 -11.80
N GLU A 278 -11.48 0.03 -10.66
CA GLU A 278 -12.00 1.23 -10.03
C GLU A 278 -10.97 1.76 -9.03
N ILE A 279 -10.65 3.05 -9.17
CA ILE A 279 -9.74 3.75 -8.27
C ILE A 279 -10.59 4.76 -7.52
N THR A 280 -10.75 4.52 -6.22
CA THR A 280 -11.44 5.47 -5.36
C THR A 280 -10.57 6.72 -5.30
N LYS A 281 -10.98 7.79 -5.98
CA LYS A 281 -10.35 9.09 -5.79
C LYS A 281 -10.64 9.59 -4.38
N GLY A 282 -9.71 10.37 -3.84
CA GLY A 282 -9.91 11.07 -2.59
C GLY A 282 -11.19 11.88 -2.61
N SER A 283 -11.94 11.82 -1.52
CA SER A 283 -12.94 12.85 -1.26
C SER A 283 -12.21 14.13 -0.85
N TYR A 284 -12.64 15.26 -1.40
CA TYR A 284 -12.29 16.56 -0.85
C TYR A 284 -13.30 16.92 0.22
N TYR A 285 -12.81 17.30 1.39
CA TYR A 285 -13.62 17.88 2.44
C TYR A 285 -13.23 19.33 2.59
N ASP A 286 -14.17 20.22 2.30
CA ASP A 286 -13.98 21.65 2.52
C ASP A 286 -14.00 21.92 4.02
N VAL A 287 -13.00 22.66 4.50
CA VAL A 287 -12.90 23.14 5.87
C VAL A 287 -13.15 24.64 5.86
N PHE A 288 -14.23 25.05 6.51
CA PHE A 288 -14.65 26.44 6.55
C PHE A 288 -14.31 27.12 7.87
N VAL A 289 -14.31 28.46 7.85
CA VAL A 289 -14.25 29.27 9.07
C VAL A 289 -15.57 29.13 9.81
N PRO A 290 -15.60 28.60 11.04
CA PRO A 290 -16.82 28.52 11.81
C PRO A 290 -17.18 29.91 12.36
N LYS A 291 -18.49 30.21 12.48
CA LYS A 291 -18.95 31.44 13.17
C LYS A 291 -18.42 31.56 14.60
N THR A 292 -18.24 30.42 15.27
CA THR A 292 -17.61 30.33 16.58
C THR A 292 -16.77 29.07 16.67
N TYR A 293 -15.56 29.16 17.23
CA TYR A 293 -14.61 28.04 17.36
C TYR A 293 -14.95 27.04 18.49
N ARG A 294 -16.24 26.85 18.82
CA ARG A 294 -16.70 25.90 19.84
C ARG A 294 -16.98 24.53 19.22
N ARG A 295 -16.69 23.43 19.93
CA ARG A 295 -16.87 22.04 19.47
C ARG A 295 -18.24 21.70 18.83
N LYS A 296 -19.30 22.43 19.15
CA LYS A 296 -20.65 22.20 18.59
C LYS A 296 -20.83 22.83 17.21
N ALA A 297 -20.06 23.86 16.86
CA ALA A 297 -20.23 24.69 15.67
C ALA A 297 -19.18 24.41 14.57
N ILE A 298 -18.36 23.38 14.75
CA ILE A 298 -17.27 23.00 13.84
C ILE A 298 -17.62 21.75 13.05
N ASP A 299 -17.03 21.64 11.86
CA ASP A 299 -17.24 20.51 10.97
C ASP A 299 -16.70 19.21 11.59
N LYS A 300 -17.44 18.13 11.37
CA LYS A 300 -17.09 16.79 11.86
C LYS A 300 -16.95 15.86 10.67
N ILE A 301 -15.71 15.53 10.34
CA ILE A 301 -15.38 14.65 9.22
C ILE A 301 -15.26 13.24 9.78
N ILE A 302 -16.20 12.37 9.41
CA ILE A 302 -16.41 11.08 10.09
C ILE A 302 -15.76 9.89 9.38
N ASN A 303 -15.39 10.04 8.12
CA ASN A 303 -14.90 8.99 7.23
C ASN A 303 -13.65 9.43 6.45
N PHE A 304 -12.89 10.40 6.97
CA PHE A 304 -11.66 10.87 6.33
C PHE A 304 -10.60 9.77 6.28
N LYS A 305 -10.09 9.49 5.08
CA LYS A 305 -9.02 8.53 4.82
C LYS A 305 -7.76 9.26 4.39
N ALA A 306 -6.81 9.45 5.30
CA ALA A 306 -5.59 10.23 5.05
C ALA A 306 -4.72 9.73 3.89
N TYR A 307 -4.86 8.50 3.43
CA TYR A 307 -4.11 8.02 2.27
C TYR A 307 -4.74 8.44 0.93
N ASN A 308 -5.98 8.93 0.92
CA ASN A 308 -6.73 9.22 -0.31
C ASN A 308 -7.39 10.59 -0.29
N ASP A 309 -8.06 10.92 0.82
CA ASP A 309 -8.85 12.13 0.98
C ASP A 309 -7.97 13.36 1.22
N LYS A 310 -8.47 14.53 0.81
CA LYS A 310 -7.84 15.83 1.02
C LYS A 310 -8.75 16.73 1.82
N LEU A 311 -8.17 17.50 2.74
CA LEU A 311 -8.85 18.65 3.33
C LEU A 311 -8.56 19.86 2.46
N ARG A 312 -9.61 20.45 1.91
CA ARG A 312 -9.51 21.69 1.14
C ARG A 312 -9.79 22.84 2.07
N ILE A 313 -8.86 23.78 2.14
CA ILE A 313 -8.93 24.93 3.04
C ILE A 313 -8.79 26.17 2.19
N ASP A 314 -9.89 26.91 2.06
CA ASP A 314 -9.89 28.21 1.40
C ASP A 314 -9.21 29.24 2.30
N ILE A 315 -7.94 29.52 2.03
CA ILE A 315 -7.10 30.32 2.92
C ILE A 315 -7.50 31.80 2.89
N SER A 316 -8.18 32.25 1.84
CA SER A 316 -8.70 33.61 1.73
C SER A 316 -9.80 33.87 2.75
N ASN A 317 -10.67 32.88 3.00
CA ASN A 317 -11.69 32.96 4.05
C ASN A 317 -11.06 33.03 5.45
N PHE A 318 -9.87 32.47 5.64
CA PHE A 318 -9.09 32.56 6.89
C PHE A 318 -8.22 33.83 6.98
N GLY A 319 -8.32 34.76 6.03
CA GLY A 319 -7.56 36.01 6.01
C GLY A 319 -6.06 35.81 5.74
N ILE A 320 -5.68 34.72 5.07
CA ILE A 320 -4.29 34.43 4.70
C ILE A 320 -4.10 34.83 3.22
N GLU A 321 -3.20 35.76 2.97
CA GLU A 321 -3.02 36.33 1.63
C GLU A 321 -2.29 35.38 0.66
N LYS A 322 -1.26 34.63 1.13
CA LYS A 322 -0.53 33.60 0.36
C LYS A 322 0.15 32.57 1.29
N ASN A 323 0.33 31.34 0.80
CA ASN A 323 1.17 30.27 1.36
C ASN A 323 0.89 29.93 2.84
N ALA A 324 -0.21 29.21 3.09
CA ALA A 324 -0.49 28.71 4.44
C ALA A 324 0.48 27.59 4.87
N THR A 325 0.77 27.54 6.16
CA THR A 325 1.66 26.57 6.79
C THR A 325 0.87 25.58 7.65
N PHE A 326 1.23 24.30 7.57
CA PHE A 326 0.60 23.21 8.30
C PHE A 326 1.62 22.49 9.20
N VAL A 327 1.24 22.23 10.44
CA VAL A 327 2.01 21.40 11.37
C VAL A 327 1.11 20.38 12.06
N SER A 328 1.67 19.22 12.42
CA SER A 328 0.94 18.18 13.16
C SER A 328 1.71 17.72 14.41
N GLY A 329 0.96 17.31 15.45
CA GLY A 329 1.52 16.88 16.72
C GLY A 329 0.92 15.57 17.20
N LYS A 330 1.77 14.56 17.45
CA LYS A 330 1.37 13.20 17.84
C LYS A 330 0.97 13.06 19.32
N ASN A 331 1.36 14.00 20.17
CA ASN A 331 1.09 13.97 21.60
C ASN A 331 1.05 15.37 22.21
N LYS A 332 0.54 15.48 23.45
CA LYS A 332 0.35 16.75 24.17
C LYS A 332 1.65 17.57 24.27
N ALA A 333 2.79 16.93 24.49
CA ALA A 333 4.07 17.63 24.58
C ALA A 333 4.50 18.22 23.22
N LYS A 334 4.42 17.43 22.13
CA LYS A 334 4.73 17.90 20.78
C LYS A 334 3.79 19.00 20.31
N VAL A 335 2.48 18.86 20.56
CA VAL A 335 1.49 19.90 20.29
C VAL A 335 1.82 21.18 21.06
N LYS A 336 2.17 21.07 22.36
CA LYS A 336 2.57 22.23 23.18
C LYS A 336 3.87 22.88 22.70
N ASN A 337 4.86 22.10 22.27
CA ASN A 337 6.11 22.62 21.71
C ASN A 337 5.86 23.35 20.39
N LYS A 338 5.03 22.79 19.51
CA LYS A 338 4.63 23.46 18.26
C LYS A 338 3.84 24.74 18.50
N LEU A 339 2.96 24.74 19.50
CA LEU A 339 2.31 25.97 19.99
C LEU A 339 3.31 27.02 20.50
N ALA A 340 4.52 26.63 20.91
CA ALA A 340 5.56 27.56 21.33
C ALA A 340 6.40 28.13 20.16
N GLU A 341 6.49 27.42 19.03
CA GLU A 341 7.18 27.86 17.82
C GLU A 341 6.43 28.97 17.07
N LYS A 342 5.09 29.05 17.25
CA LYS A 342 4.17 30.11 16.78
C LYS A 342 4.16 30.47 15.28
N ASN A 343 4.99 29.84 14.47
CA ASN A 343 5.08 30.10 13.02
C ASN A 343 4.27 29.08 12.21
N PHE A 344 2.96 28.98 12.48
CA PHE A 344 2.07 28.13 11.71
C PHE A 344 0.68 28.74 11.57
N ASN A 345 -0.02 28.44 10.46
CA ASN A 345 -1.42 28.81 10.26
C ASN A 345 -2.35 27.70 10.76
N PHE A 346 -2.03 26.44 10.47
CA PHE A 346 -2.85 25.29 10.84
C PHE A 346 -2.06 24.28 11.69
N LEU A 347 -2.67 23.85 12.80
CA LEU A 347 -2.13 22.82 13.69
C LEU A 347 -3.10 21.67 13.83
N TYR A 348 -2.64 20.46 13.58
CA TYR A 348 -3.42 19.25 13.77
C TYR A 348 -2.97 18.46 15.02
N ASP A 349 -3.87 18.31 15.99
CA ASP A 349 -3.70 17.44 17.17
C ASP A 349 -4.09 16.01 16.79
N GLN A 350 -3.10 15.21 16.39
CA GLN A 350 -3.32 13.83 15.94
C GLN A 350 -3.89 12.92 17.02
N LYS A 351 -3.75 13.28 18.31
CA LYS A 351 -4.34 12.46 19.38
C LYS A 351 -5.85 12.67 19.48
N LYS A 352 -6.33 13.87 19.15
CA LYS A 352 -7.74 14.25 19.30
C LYS A 352 -8.49 14.36 17.98
N GLY A 353 -7.78 14.40 16.86
CA GLY A 353 -8.36 14.66 15.55
C GLY A 353 -8.79 16.11 15.35
N SER A 354 -8.39 17.03 16.24
CA SER A 354 -8.75 18.44 16.14
C SER A 354 -7.78 19.18 15.21
N LEU A 355 -8.33 19.84 14.19
CA LEU A 355 -7.62 20.79 13.36
C LEU A 355 -7.86 22.21 13.88
N TYR A 356 -6.79 22.94 14.13
CA TYR A 356 -6.80 24.29 14.68
C TYR A 356 -6.28 25.30 13.65
N PHE A 357 -6.91 26.46 13.60
CA PHE A 357 -6.41 27.65 12.93
C PHE A 357 -5.80 28.61 13.96
N ASN A 358 -4.58 29.06 13.71
CA ASN A 358 -3.87 30.05 14.51
C ASN A 358 -3.86 31.39 13.77
N GLU A 359 -4.67 32.32 14.28
CA GLU A 359 -4.70 33.69 13.79
C GLU A 359 -3.62 34.56 14.44
N ASN A 360 -3.04 34.10 15.57
CA ASN A 360 -2.28 34.95 16.47
C ASN A 360 -0.84 35.25 16.05
N ARG A 361 -0.48 35.04 14.79
CA ARG A 361 0.88 35.26 14.24
C ARG A 361 1.95 34.81 15.26
N SER A 362 2.84 35.73 15.68
CA SER A 362 3.96 35.49 16.61
C SER A 362 3.59 35.59 18.10
N GLU A 363 2.32 35.77 18.46
CA GLU A 363 1.84 35.87 19.84
C GLU A 363 1.43 34.53 20.46
N LYS A 364 1.40 34.45 21.80
CA LYS A 364 1.06 33.17 22.49
C LYS A 364 -0.44 32.89 22.35
N GLY A 365 -0.81 31.64 22.08
CA GLY A 365 -2.22 31.22 22.01
C GLY A 365 -2.76 31.24 20.58
N PHE A 366 -4.09 31.15 20.43
CA PHE A 366 -4.75 31.12 19.11
C PHE A 366 -5.30 32.49 18.67
N GLY A 367 -5.18 33.52 19.51
CA GLY A 367 -5.79 34.83 19.24
C GLY A 367 -7.30 34.67 19.11
N ASN A 368 -7.86 35.18 18.00
CA ASN A 368 -9.25 34.98 17.62
C ASN A 368 -9.50 33.63 16.89
N GLY A 369 -8.45 32.87 16.60
CA GLY A 369 -8.54 31.53 16.00
C GLY A 369 -8.94 30.43 16.99
N GLY A 370 -8.99 29.19 16.50
CA GLY A 370 -9.41 28.04 17.30
C GLY A 370 -9.62 26.77 16.49
N ILE A 371 -10.45 25.84 17.00
CA ILE A 371 -10.72 24.57 16.30
C ILE A 371 -11.62 24.84 15.09
N VAL A 372 -11.19 24.43 13.90
CA VAL A 372 -11.94 24.57 12.65
C VAL A 372 -12.65 23.27 12.24
N ALA A 373 -12.05 22.12 12.54
CA ALA A 373 -12.65 20.82 12.23
C ALA A 373 -12.24 19.74 13.24
N ILE A 374 -13.05 18.67 13.29
CA ILE A 374 -12.70 17.42 13.96
C ILE A 374 -12.77 16.28 12.94
N LEU A 375 -11.64 15.61 12.75
CA LEU A 375 -11.54 14.34 12.05
C LEU A 375 -11.75 13.21 13.06
N ARG A 376 -12.88 12.51 12.97
CA ARG A 376 -13.13 11.36 13.84
C ARG A 376 -12.19 10.22 13.50
N GLY A 377 -11.77 9.48 14.53
CA GLY A 377 -10.71 8.48 14.42
C GLY A 377 -9.30 9.06 14.51
N ALA A 378 -9.15 10.39 14.38
CA ALA A 378 -7.89 11.09 14.51
C ALA A 378 -6.75 10.52 13.63
N PRO A 379 -6.94 10.46 12.29
CA PRO A 379 -5.96 9.88 11.37
C PRO A 379 -4.64 10.66 11.39
N VAL A 380 -3.53 10.04 10.99
CA VAL A 380 -2.23 10.73 10.85
C VAL A 380 -2.27 11.62 9.61
N LEU A 381 -2.07 12.93 9.78
CA LEU A 381 -2.02 13.89 8.67
C LEU A 381 -0.61 14.46 8.43
N THR A 382 -0.25 14.59 7.15
CA THR A 382 0.91 15.33 6.63
C THR A 382 0.43 16.51 5.75
N THR A 383 1.35 17.32 5.26
CA THR A 383 1.07 18.41 4.30
C THR A 383 0.43 17.90 3.01
N GLU A 384 0.72 16.67 2.59
CA GLU A 384 0.06 16.05 1.45
C GLU A 384 -1.44 15.86 1.66
N ASN A 385 -1.97 15.93 2.89
CA ASN A 385 -3.40 15.76 3.14
C ASN A 385 -4.19 17.07 3.07
N ILE A 386 -3.50 18.19 2.85
CA ILE A 386 -4.08 19.52 2.87
C ILE A 386 -3.91 20.15 1.49
N ASP A 387 -4.99 20.73 1.00
CA ASP A 387 -5.04 21.53 -0.21
C ASP A 387 -5.40 22.96 0.21
N PHE A 388 -4.44 23.88 0.12
CA PHE A 388 -4.65 25.28 0.44
C PHE A 388 -5.00 26.01 -0.84
N ILE A 389 -6.27 26.42 -0.95
CA ILE A 389 -6.83 27.04 -2.16
C ILE A 389 -7.18 28.50 -1.96
#